data_AF-A0A954NBE5-F1
#
_entry.id   AF-A0A954NBE5-F1
#
_cell.length_a   1.000
_cell.length_b   1.000
_cell.length_c   1.000
_cell.angle_alpha   90.00
_cell.angle_beta   90.00
_cell.angle_gamma   90.00
#
_symmetry.space_group_name_H-M   'P 1'
#
loop_
_entity.id
_entity.type
_entity.pdbx_description
1 polymer ?
#
loop_
_entity_poly.entity_id
_entity_poly.type
_entity_poly.pdbx_seq_one_letter_code
_entity_poly.pdbx_strand_id
1 'polypeptide(L)'
;MTLLAAVLLSATPLAEPRVSPADELRCALADLTTHVAPDERCQTRYVSLAALPATERAAARDVLSFVLNSVSRSATIIIPDVVPDSADRLLRISLSRYGWPAELWEALVADEPYWHLRTVVKDPATGKPTEVFTDGGWVGLEAAAQLRAVSLSSGAIVRGDWLVARLAAPPQYYRFADVPEDEADFFALLGLDLDAILRLRADRGANMIRSNVTRQVRRLVRRQTPLGGAWQTYDVAVSSAERDPIRNLFDFAYDAGEHIATKPNGLHYFALYDAEGRRQDAVPPDVARDASEPLGDGQVVPMISCVRCHEESGLRPFTNDQRTLLRGGVELFTVQPEDAERLASFYDRDLGKQLQRDREDYDEAVAKLTAVLEPSEVAPALAALFRRYAYELVSLERAADELGVTVGEAARRLRASHDPLLLALVEGLSVQREQWEASFAAAAILTAGEQP
;
A
#
# COMPACT_ATOMS: atom_id res chain seq x y z
N MET A 1 3.28 65.53 -3.61
CA MET A 1 2.96 64.29 -4.35
C MET A 1 4.28 63.60 -4.66
N THR A 2 4.68 62.64 -3.84
CA THR A 2 5.87 61.82 -4.08
C THR A 2 5.44 60.39 -3.82
N LEU A 3 5.23 59.62 -4.89
CA LEU A 3 4.94 58.19 -4.81
C LEU A 3 6.24 57.45 -4.46
N LEU A 4 6.26 56.74 -3.33
CA LEU A 4 7.25 55.69 -3.08
C LEU A 4 6.72 54.40 -3.70
N ALA A 5 7.42 53.88 -4.71
CA ALA A 5 7.20 52.54 -5.23
C ALA A 5 7.90 51.54 -4.31
N ALA A 6 7.13 50.65 -3.66
CA ALA A 6 7.66 49.53 -2.92
C ALA A 6 8.07 48.42 -3.90
N VAL A 7 9.38 48.19 -4.02
CA VAL A 7 9.93 47.01 -4.70
C VAL A 7 9.75 45.82 -3.77
N LEU A 8 8.78 44.96 -4.06
CA LEU A 8 8.68 43.64 -3.45
C LEU A 8 9.80 42.78 -4.03
N LEU A 9 10.90 42.62 -3.27
CA LEU A 9 11.85 41.55 -3.52
C LEU A 9 11.17 40.21 -3.21
N SER A 10 10.80 39.48 -4.25
CA SER A 10 10.51 38.06 -4.17
C SER A 10 11.80 37.33 -3.77
N ALA A 11 11.94 37.04 -2.48
CA ALA A 11 12.99 36.14 -2.00
C ALA A 11 12.76 34.78 -2.65
N THR A 12 13.68 34.37 -3.53
CA THR A 12 13.76 33.00 -4.01
C THR A 12 13.98 32.12 -2.78
N PRO A 13 13.15 31.10 -2.51
CA PRO A 13 13.39 30.23 -1.36
C PRO A 13 14.79 29.64 -1.50
N LEU A 14 15.59 29.77 -0.43
CA LEU A 14 16.91 29.12 -0.36
C LEU A 14 16.69 27.62 -0.60
N ALA A 15 17.43 27.04 -1.55
CA ALA A 15 17.37 25.62 -1.80
C ALA A 15 17.72 24.87 -0.51
N GLU A 16 16.85 23.94 -0.08
CA GLU A 16 17.13 23.10 1.07
C GLU A 16 18.45 22.35 0.87
N PRO A 17 19.26 22.18 1.94
CA PRO A 17 20.46 21.37 1.87
C PRO A 17 20.08 19.95 1.45
N ARG A 18 20.78 19.42 0.44
CA ARG A 18 20.62 18.02 0.01
C ARG A 18 21.15 17.11 1.12
N VAL A 19 20.44 16.02 1.37
CA VAL A 19 20.71 15.09 2.48
C VAL A 19 20.97 13.71 1.87
N SER A 20 22.12 13.12 2.19
CA SER A 20 22.51 11.78 1.73
C SER A 20 21.89 10.67 2.60
N PRO A 21 21.87 9.41 2.13
CA PRO A 21 21.51 8.27 2.98
C PRO A 21 22.31 8.21 4.30
N ALA A 22 23.59 8.59 4.28
CA ALA A 22 24.44 8.63 5.47
C ALA A 22 24.01 9.71 6.48
N ASP A 23 23.54 10.86 5.99
CA ASP A 23 23.00 11.92 6.85
C ASP A 23 21.70 11.48 7.54
N GLU A 24 20.81 10.83 6.78
CA GLU A 24 19.55 10.29 7.31
C GLU A 24 19.79 9.19 8.35
N LEU A 25 20.75 8.30 8.09
CA LEU A 25 21.12 7.25 9.04
C LEU A 25 21.65 7.85 10.36
N ARG A 26 22.50 8.87 10.28
CA ARG A 26 23.00 9.58 11.47
C ARG A 26 21.87 10.29 12.22
N CYS A 27 20.91 10.87 11.50
CA CYS A 27 19.73 11.49 12.09
C CYS A 27 18.87 10.45 12.84
N ALA A 28 18.62 9.28 12.23
CA ALA A 28 17.92 8.17 12.87
C ALA A 28 18.64 7.66 14.13
N LEU A 29 19.97 7.48 14.06
CA LEU A 29 20.76 7.06 15.23
C LEU A 29 20.71 8.10 16.36
N ALA A 30 20.82 9.38 16.03
CA ALA A 30 20.75 10.46 17.01
C ALA A 30 19.38 10.50 17.71
N ASP A 31 18.29 10.36 16.95
CA ASP A 31 16.94 10.29 17.49
C ASP A 31 16.75 9.06 18.38
N LEU A 32 17.16 7.87 17.90
CA LEU A 32 17.01 6.61 18.64
C LEU A 32 17.77 6.63 19.97
N THR A 33 18.92 7.28 20.01
CA THR A 33 19.77 7.33 21.21
C THR A 33 19.36 8.42 22.20
N THR A 34 18.77 9.51 21.70
CA THR A 34 18.45 10.71 22.50
C THR A 34 16.98 10.77 22.93
N HIS A 35 16.06 10.37 22.06
CA HIS A 35 14.62 10.61 22.23
C HIS A 35 13.79 9.34 22.47
N VAL A 36 14.35 8.16 22.20
CA VAL A 36 13.65 6.87 22.36
C VAL A 36 14.16 6.13 23.61
N ALA A 37 13.20 5.67 24.42
CA ALA A 37 13.48 4.92 25.64
C ALA A 37 14.21 3.60 25.31
N PRO A 38 15.22 3.16 26.11
CA PRO A 38 16.05 2.00 25.79
C PRO A 38 15.29 0.71 25.46
N ASP A 39 14.18 0.45 26.14
CA ASP A 39 13.32 -0.73 25.96
C ASP A 39 12.44 -0.66 24.70
N GLU A 40 12.24 0.53 24.13
CA GLU A 40 11.47 0.71 22.89
C GLU A 40 12.35 0.65 21.63
N ARG A 41 13.67 0.83 21.76
CA ARG A 41 14.58 0.98 20.61
C ARG A 41 14.56 -0.20 19.66
N CYS A 42 14.39 -1.42 20.18
CA CYS A 42 14.30 -2.63 19.36
C CYS A 42 13.03 -2.69 18.50
N GLN A 43 11.99 -1.95 18.89
CA GLN A 43 10.71 -1.83 18.18
C GLN A 43 10.64 -0.60 17.28
N THR A 44 11.64 0.29 17.32
CA THR A 44 11.64 1.52 16.54
C THR A 44 12.21 1.29 15.15
N ARG A 45 11.56 1.86 14.13
CA ARG A 45 12.07 1.95 12.75
C ARG A 45 11.88 3.36 12.21
N TYR A 46 12.60 3.67 11.14
CA TYR A 46 12.61 4.97 10.51
C TYR A 46 12.24 4.90 9.03
N VAL A 47 11.51 5.90 8.56
CA VAL A 47 11.06 6.00 7.17
C VAL A 47 11.47 7.37 6.63
N SER A 48 12.32 7.39 5.61
CA SER A 48 12.84 8.62 5.01
C SER A 48 12.01 9.07 3.81
N LEU A 49 11.68 10.35 3.79
CA LEU A 49 11.06 11.12 2.72
C LEU A 49 12.07 12.08 2.04
N ALA A 50 13.37 11.93 2.30
CA ALA A 50 14.41 12.82 1.77
C ALA A 50 14.48 12.84 0.23
N ALA A 51 14.11 11.73 -0.42
CA ALA A 51 14.03 11.63 -1.88
C ALA A 51 12.84 12.40 -2.50
N LEU A 52 11.93 12.92 -1.68
CA LEU A 52 10.81 13.73 -2.13
C LEU A 52 11.10 15.23 -1.95
N PRO A 53 10.62 16.08 -2.87
CA PRO A 53 10.64 17.53 -2.68
C PRO A 53 9.94 17.93 -1.37
N ALA A 54 10.47 18.94 -0.67
CA ALA A 54 9.92 19.42 0.60
C ALA A 54 8.42 19.72 0.55
N THR A 55 7.97 20.29 -0.57
CA THR A 55 6.56 20.64 -0.84
C THR A 55 5.64 19.42 -0.91
N GLU A 56 6.17 18.22 -1.16
CA GLU A 56 5.40 16.98 -1.28
C GLU A 56 5.43 16.13 0.00
N ARG A 57 6.34 16.40 0.94
CA ARG A 57 6.56 15.55 2.13
C ARG A 57 5.34 15.46 3.05
N ALA A 58 4.58 16.56 3.20
CA ALA A 58 3.39 16.57 4.05
C ALA A 58 2.30 15.61 3.52
N ALA A 59 2.00 15.65 2.23
CA ALA A 59 1.05 14.74 1.60
C ALA A 59 1.60 13.29 1.59
N ALA A 60 2.89 13.11 1.35
CA ALA A 60 3.51 11.78 1.40
C ALA A 60 3.46 11.15 2.80
N ARG A 61 3.58 11.95 3.87
CA ARG A 61 3.40 11.49 5.26
C ARG A 61 1.98 11.01 5.51
N ASP A 62 0.97 11.72 5.03
CA ASP A 62 -0.43 11.31 5.15
C ASP A 62 -0.69 9.99 4.40
N VAL A 63 -0.13 9.84 3.20
CA VAL A 63 -0.17 8.58 2.43
C VAL A 63 0.55 7.45 3.17
N LEU A 64 1.73 7.70 3.73
CA LEU A 64 2.44 6.70 4.55
C LEU A 64 1.62 6.29 5.78
N SER A 65 1.04 7.26 6.49
CA SER A 65 0.14 7.02 7.61
C SER A 65 -1.03 6.12 7.19
N PHE A 66 -1.63 6.39 6.03
CA PHE A 66 -2.71 5.57 5.45
C PHE A 66 -2.27 4.14 5.16
N VAL A 67 -1.13 3.94 4.49
CA VAL A 67 -0.62 2.61 4.13
C VAL A 67 -0.23 1.81 5.37
N LEU A 68 0.50 2.42 6.31
CA LEU A 68 0.91 1.76 7.55
C LEU A 68 -0.31 1.31 8.38
N ASN A 69 -1.36 2.14 8.47
CA ASN A 69 -2.59 1.75 9.16
C ASN A 69 -3.44 0.74 8.36
N SER A 70 -3.40 0.79 7.03
CA SER A 70 -4.05 -0.19 6.16
C SER A 70 -3.46 -1.59 6.30
N VAL A 71 -2.17 -1.70 6.65
CA VAL A 71 -1.51 -2.99 6.94
C VAL A 71 -1.25 -3.26 8.43
N SER A 72 -1.68 -2.36 9.30
CA SER A 72 -1.61 -2.50 10.76
C SER A 72 -2.52 -3.62 11.27
N ARG A 73 -2.09 -4.30 12.33
CA ARG A 73 -2.91 -5.23 13.11
C ARG A 73 -3.53 -4.58 14.36
N SER A 74 -3.22 -3.30 14.59
CA SER A 74 -3.77 -2.52 15.71
C SER A 74 -5.23 -2.13 15.47
N ALA A 75 -6.01 -2.09 16.55
CA ALA A 75 -7.35 -1.52 16.57
C ALA A 75 -7.38 0.01 16.70
N THR A 76 -6.21 0.63 16.93
CA THR A 76 -6.08 2.08 16.99
C THR A 76 -5.31 2.59 15.78
N ILE A 77 -5.68 3.79 15.34
CA ILE A 77 -4.93 4.52 14.32
C ILE A 77 -3.63 5.03 14.95
N ILE A 78 -2.51 4.75 14.29
CA ILE A 78 -1.16 5.14 14.71
C ILE A 78 -0.58 6.08 13.67
N ILE A 79 -0.34 7.33 14.06
CA ILE A 79 0.31 8.33 13.21
C ILE A 79 1.83 8.24 13.43
N PRO A 80 2.65 8.13 12.36
CA PRO A 80 4.11 8.21 12.48
C PRO A 80 4.57 9.54 13.08
N ASP A 81 5.55 9.49 13.98
CA ASP A 81 6.12 10.70 14.57
C ASP A 81 7.12 11.34 13.60
N VAL A 82 7.09 12.66 13.43
CA VAL A 82 8.15 13.37 12.71
C VAL A 82 9.37 13.51 13.62
N VAL A 83 10.54 13.10 13.15
CA VAL A 83 11.79 13.26 13.90
C VAL A 83 12.14 14.76 13.98
N PRO A 84 12.40 15.32 15.18
CA PRO A 84 12.81 16.71 15.34
C PRO A 84 14.04 17.06 14.49
N ASP A 85 14.12 18.31 14.02
CA ASP A 85 15.23 18.83 13.21
C ASP A 85 15.50 18.08 11.88
N SER A 86 14.59 17.19 11.48
CA SER A 86 14.63 16.48 10.21
C SER A 86 14.02 17.27 9.04
N ALA A 87 13.51 18.49 9.24
CA ALA A 87 12.79 19.22 8.19
C ALA A 87 11.71 18.36 7.50
N ASP A 88 10.95 17.64 8.32
CA ASP A 88 9.87 16.70 7.95
C ASP A 88 10.30 15.55 7.02
N ARG A 89 11.61 15.28 6.90
CA ARG A 89 12.13 14.25 6.00
C ARG A 89 12.24 12.88 6.64
N LEU A 90 12.23 12.76 7.97
CA LEU A 90 12.39 11.48 8.66
C LEU A 90 11.23 11.22 9.62
N LEU A 91 10.59 10.07 9.46
CA LEU A 91 9.50 9.61 10.30
C LEU A 91 9.99 8.47 11.20
N ARG A 92 9.52 8.44 12.45
CA ARG A 92 9.72 7.35 13.40
C ARG A 92 8.44 6.55 13.55
N ILE A 93 8.56 5.23 13.46
CA ILE A 93 7.47 4.27 13.64
C ILE A 93 7.82 3.23 14.71
N SER A 94 6.80 2.60 15.30
CA SER A 94 6.94 1.54 16.29
C SER A 94 6.22 0.28 15.83
N LEU A 95 6.98 -0.80 15.65
CA LEU A 95 6.45 -2.09 15.21
C LEU A 95 5.36 -2.62 16.15
N SER A 96 5.59 -2.53 17.46
CA SER A 96 4.64 -2.98 18.48
C SER A 96 3.34 -2.20 18.47
N ARG A 97 3.37 -0.87 18.20
CA ARG A 97 2.15 -0.06 18.07
C ARG A 97 1.30 -0.45 16.86
N TYR A 98 1.92 -0.91 15.78
CA TYR A 98 1.22 -1.47 14.61
C TYR A 98 0.87 -2.96 14.76
N GLY A 99 1.31 -3.61 15.83
CA GLY A 99 1.11 -5.04 16.08
C GLY A 99 1.95 -5.94 15.17
N TRP A 100 3.10 -5.46 14.68
CA TRP A 100 3.96 -6.25 13.80
C TRP A 100 5.08 -6.95 14.58
N PRO A 101 5.31 -8.25 14.32
CA PRO A 101 6.49 -8.93 14.82
C PRO A 101 7.75 -8.41 14.11
N ALA A 102 8.88 -8.38 14.82
CA ALA A 102 10.13 -7.83 14.27
C ALA A 102 10.62 -8.62 13.05
N GLU A 103 10.42 -9.94 13.04
CA GLU A 103 10.81 -10.85 11.98
C GLU A 103 10.15 -10.50 10.64
N LEU A 104 8.92 -9.98 10.68
CA LEU A 104 8.20 -9.55 9.49
C LEU A 104 8.85 -8.32 8.85
N TRP A 105 9.31 -7.37 9.68
CA TRP A 105 10.07 -6.23 9.22
C TRP A 105 11.43 -6.64 8.66
N GLU A 106 12.16 -7.50 9.37
CA GLU A 106 13.48 -7.96 8.91
C GLU A 106 13.39 -8.72 7.57
N ALA A 107 12.33 -9.51 7.37
CA ALA A 107 12.07 -10.17 6.08
C ALA A 107 11.74 -9.18 4.95
N LEU A 108 11.08 -8.05 5.26
CA LEU A 108 10.79 -7.00 4.27
C LEU A 108 12.05 -6.26 3.83
N VAL A 109 12.90 -5.88 4.79
CA VAL A 109 14.07 -5.03 4.51
C VAL A 109 15.24 -5.78 3.87
N ALA A 110 15.21 -7.11 3.83
CA ALA A 110 16.24 -7.92 3.17
C ALA A 110 16.42 -7.61 1.66
N ASP A 111 15.44 -6.95 1.03
CA ASP A 111 15.48 -6.49 -0.37
C ASP A 111 15.53 -4.95 -0.48
N GLU A 112 15.88 -4.23 0.58
CA GLU A 112 16.01 -2.76 0.60
C GLU A 112 17.35 -2.33 -0.03
N PRO A 113 17.35 -1.48 -1.10
CA PRO A 113 18.57 -1.20 -1.84
C PRO A 113 19.25 0.14 -1.52
N TYR A 114 18.66 1.01 -0.69
CA TYR A 114 19.11 2.39 -0.53
C TYR A 114 20.05 2.62 0.67
N TRP A 115 19.88 1.86 1.75
CA TRP A 115 20.81 1.86 2.88
C TRP A 115 21.65 0.58 2.97
N HIS A 116 21.21 -0.48 2.31
CA HIS A 116 21.80 -1.81 2.43
C HIS A 116 22.16 -2.39 1.06
N LEU A 117 22.98 -3.44 1.10
CA LEU A 117 23.45 -4.16 -0.08
C LEU A 117 23.33 -5.65 0.16
N ARG A 118 22.75 -6.35 -0.83
CA ARG A 118 22.88 -7.80 -0.96
C ARG A 118 24.12 -8.12 -1.79
N THR A 119 25.04 -8.87 -1.20
CA THR A 119 26.32 -9.20 -1.84
C THR A 119 26.77 -10.61 -1.46
N VAL A 120 27.70 -11.16 -2.24
CA VAL A 120 28.27 -12.49 -1.98
C VAL A 120 29.64 -12.33 -1.33
N VAL A 121 29.77 -12.81 -0.09
CA VAL A 121 31.03 -12.85 0.64
C VAL A 121 31.53 -14.29 0.76
N LYS A 122 32.82 -14.48 0.98
CA LYS A 122 33.34 -15.79 1.38
C LYS A 122 33.11 -15.98 2.86
N ASP A 123 32.31 -16.98 3.21
CA ASP A 123 32.11 -17.39 4.60
C ASP A 123 33.47 -17.78 5.21
N PRO A 124 33.92 -17.13 6.30
CA PRO A 124 35.22 -17.40 6.90
C PRO A 124 35.32 -18.80 7.53
N ALA A 125 34.20 -19.42 7.91
CA ALA A 125 34.16 -20.76 8.48
C ALA A 125 34.18 -21.86 7.41
N THR A 126 33.45 -21.66 6.30
CA THR A 126 33.29 -22.69 5.26
C THR A 126 34.11 -22.44 3.99
N GLY A 127 34.62 -21.22 3.80
CA GLY A 127 35.31 -20.76 2.59
C GLY A 127 34.39 -20.62 1.37
N LYS A 128 33.09 -20.89 1.51
CA LYS A 128 32.13 -20.90 0.40
C LYS A 128 31.57 -19.48 0.16
N PRO A 129 31.26 -19.14 -1.10
CA PRO A 129 30.47 -17.95 -1.39
C PRO A 129 29.09 -18.08 -0.74
N THR A 130 28.72 -17.08 0.07
CA THR A 130 27.43 -16.99 0.76
C THR A 130 26.87 -15.61 0.52
N GLU A 131 25.60 -15.54 0.13
CA GLU A 131 24.88 -14.27 0.00
C GLU A 131 24.58 -13.70 1.40
N VAL A 132 24.87 -12.42 1.58
CA VAL A 132 24.66 -11.69 2.83
C VAL A 132 23.97 -10.35 2.54
N PHE A 133 23.19 -9.91 3.51
CA PHE A 133 22.59 -8.59 3.56
C PHE A 133 23.35 -7.76 4.61
N THR A 134 23.87 -6.60 4.20
CA THR A 134 24.74 -5.77 5.04
C THR A 134 24.58 -4.29 4.69
N ASP A 135 25.18 -3.40 5.47
CA ASP A 135 25.09 -1.96 5.19
C ASP A 135 25.81 -1.62 3.89
N GLY A 136 25.27 -0.64 3.17
CA GLY A 136 25.98 -0.02 2.07
C GLY A 136 27.26 0.66 2.55
N GLY A 137 28.36 0.51 1.81
CA GLY A 137 29.61 1.23 2.11
C GLY A 137 29.44 2.76 2.14
N TRP A 138 28.39 3.27 1.51
CA TRP A 138 28.08 4.70 1.40
C TRP A 138 27.32 5.30 2.58
N VAL A 139 26.90 4.51 3.59
CA VAL A 139 26.05 5.02 4.69
C VAL A 139 26.80 5.41 5.97
N GLY A 140 28.14 5.33 5.97
CA GLY A 140 28.95 5.56 7.17
C GLY A 140 28.87 4.38 8.14
N LEU A 141 29.74 3.39 7.92
CA LEU A 141 29.65 2.06 8.56
C LEU A 141 29.69 2.08 10.10
N GLU A 142 30.37 3.05 10.71
CA GLU A 142 30.38 3.18 12.17
C GLU A 142 28.99 3.52 12.72
N ALA A 143 28.33 4.54 12.14
CA ALA A 143 26.99 4.93 12.54
C ALA A 143 25.98 3.82 12.22
N ALA A 144 26.14 3.14 11.07
CA ALA A 144 25.31 2.00 10.72
C ALA A 144 25.43 0.87 11.76
N ALA A 145 26.65 0.51 12.14
CA ALA A 145 26.91 -0.53 13.15
C ALA A 145 26.30 -0.17 14.50
N GLN A 146 26.40 1.09 14.92
CA GLN A 146 25.75 1.57 16.15
C GLN A 146 24.23 1.50 16.04
N LEU A 147 23.64 1.93 14.91
CA LEU A 147 22.20 1.88 14.70
C LEU A 147 21.69 0.45 14.81
N ARG A 148 22.31 -0.51 14.11
CA ARG A 148 21.94 -1.94 14.19
C ARG A 148 22.09 -2.50 15.60
N ALA A 149 23.17 -2.16 16.30
CA ALA A 149 23.40 -2.65 17.65
C ALA A 149 22.33 -2.16 18.65
N VAL A 150 21.85 -0.93 18.46
CA VAL A 150 20.86 -0.30 19.36
C VAL A 150 19.42 -0.66 18.96
N SER A 151 19.12 -0.76 17.67
CA SER A 151 17.78 -1.11 17.16
C SER A 151 17.53 -2.62 17.05
N LEU A 152 18.58 -3.44 17.16
CA LEU A 152 18.54 -4.88 16.91
C LEU A 152 17.92 -5.24 15.55
N SER A 153 18.11 -4.36 14.55
CA SER A 153 17.55 -4.51 13.21
C SER A 153 18.66 -4.47 12.18
N SER A 154 18.55 -5.30 11.14
CA SER A 154 19.42 -5.28 9.98
C SER A 154 19.10 -4.14 9.00
N GLY A 155 17.87 -3.61 9.07
CA GLY A 155 17.41 -2.48 8.25
C GLY A 155 16.47 -1.56 9.03
N ALA A 156 17.04 -0.74 9.91
CA ALA A 156 16.29 0.13 10.80
C ALA A 156 15.70 1.37 10.12
N ILE A 157 16.21 1.73 8.94
CA ILE A 157 15.78 2.87 8.13
C ILE A 157 15.51 2.42 6.69
N VAL A 158 14.42 2.92 6.11
CA VAL A 158 14.02 2.60 4.73
C VAL A 158 13.48 3.84 4.02
N ARG A 159 13.41 3.78 2.69
CA ARG A 159 12.78 4.84 1.88
C ARG A 159 11.25 4.75 1.91
N GLY A 160 10.56 5.88 2.06
CA GLY A 160 9.11 5.91 2.25
C GLY A 160 8.28 5.50 1.04
N ASP A 161 8.63 5.96 -0.16
CA ASP A 161 7.96 5.56 -1.41
C ASP A 161 8.22 4.08 -1.76
N TRP A 162 9.42 3.54 -1.48
CA TRP A 162 9.70 2.10 -1.54
C TRP A 162 8.82 1.33 -0.56
N LEU A 163 8.75 1.78 0.69
CA LEU A 163 7.93 1.13 1.73
C LEU A 163 6.46 1.09 1.34
N VAL A 164 5.93 2.20 0.79
CA VAL A 164 4.57 2.25 0.22
C VAL A 164 4.41 1.23 -0.89
N ALA A 165 5.34 1.21 -1.86
CA ALA A 165 5.25 0.29 -3.00
C ALA A 165 5.29 -1.19 -2.57
N ARG A 166 6.06 -1.53 -1.53
CA ARG A 166 6.13 -2.90 -1.02
C ARG A 166 4.89 -3.26 -0.20
N LEU A 167 4.45 -2.43 0.74
CA LEU A 167 3.34 -2.74 1.64
C LEU A 167 1.96 -2.64 0.97
N ALA A 168 1.83 -1.87 -0.11
CA ALA A 168 0.57 -1.68 -0.80
C ALA A 168 0.19 -2.81 -1.77
N ALA A 169 0.97 -3.89 -1.86
CA ALA A 169 0.68 -5.03 -2.74
C ALA A 169 1.10 -6.37 -2.09
N PRO A 170 0.49 -7.50 -2.51
CA PRO A 170 0.98 -8.82 -2.12
C PRO A 170 2.42 -9.08 -2.61
N PRO A 171 3.18 -9.95 -1.92
CA PRO A 171 2.76 -10.71 -0.75
C PRO A 171 2.80 -9.90 0.56
N GLN A 172 3.44 -8.72 0.58
CA GLN A 172 3.72 -8.01 1.84
C GLN A 172 2.45 -7.41 2.45
N TYR A 173 1.53 -6.88 1.64
CA TYR A 173 0.22 -6.44 2.12
C TYR A 173 -0.45 -7.53 2.99
N TYR A 174 -0.56 -8.75 2.45
CA TYR A 174 -1.19 -9.87 3.14
C TYR A 174 -0.43 -10.30 4.39
N ARG A 175 0.90 -10.34 4.35
CA ARG A 175 1.71 -10.70 5.52
C ARG A 175 1.58 -9.69 6.66
N PHE A 176 1.62 -8.39 6.36
CA PHE A 176 1.50 -7.34 7.36
C PHE A 176 0.08 -7.22 7.93
N ALA A 177 -0.93 -7.21 7.04
CA ALA A 177 -2.33 -7.13 7.43
C ALA A 177 -2.88 -8.44 8.04
N ASP A 178 -2.11 -9.54 8.02
CA ASP A 178 -2.52 -10.86 8.51
C ASP A 178 -3.78 -11.41 7.82
N VAL A 179 -3.90 -11.14 6.51
CA VAL A 179 -5.02 -11.68 5.74
C VAL A 179 -4.86 -13.20 5.67
N PRO A 180 -5.85 -14.03 6.08
CA PRO A 180 -5.71 -15.49 6.08
C PRO A 180 -5.62 -16.09 4.66
N GLU A 181 -5.07 -17.30 4.56
CA GLU A 181 -5.01 -18.03 3.28
C GLU A 181 -6.36 -18.64 2.87
N ASP A 182 -7.23 -18.90 3.83
CA ASP A 182 -8.53 -19.52 3.63
C ASP A 182 -9.66 -18.53 3.97
N GLU A 183 -10.69 -18.48 3.12
CA GLU A 183 -11.82 -17.54 3.23
C GLU A 183 -12.58 -17.72 4.56
N ALA A 184 -12.72 -18.97 5.01
CA ALA A 184 -13.36 -19.28 6.29
C ALA A 184 -12.62 -18.65 7.48
N ASP A 185 -11.28 -18.69 7.46
CA ASP A 185 -10.44 -18.06 8.48
C ASP A 185 -10.51 -16.53 8.39
N PHE A 186 -10.65 -15.98 7.18
CA PHE A 186 -10.90 -14.54 7.01
C PHE A 186 -12.26 -14.11 7.55
N PHE A 187 -13.32 -14.90 7.35
CA PHE A 187 -14.60 -14.64 8.01
C PHE A 187 -14.50 -14.75 9.53
N ALA A 188 -13.75 -15.72 10.06
CA ALA A 188 -13.48 -15.83 11.49
C ALA A 188 -12.72 -14.61 12.03
N LEU A 189 -11.70 -14.12 11.29
CA LEU A 189 -10.95 -12.89 11.61
C LEU A 189 -11.87 -11.67 11.73
N LEU A 190 -12.90 -11.59 10.87
CA LEU A 190 -13.90 -10.53 10.89
C LEU A 190 -14.98 -10.73 11.99
N GLY A 191 -14.98 -11.86 12.70
CA GLY A 191 -16.03 -12.21 13.65
C GLY A 191 -17.37 -12.54 12.96
N LEU A 192 -17.34 -13.01 11.71
CA LEU A 192 -18.53 -13.46 10.98
C LEU A 192 -18.87 -14.90 11.35
N ASP A 193 -20.05 -15.09 11.93
CA ASP A 193 -20.70 -16.39 12.07
C ASP A 193 -21.70 -16.57 10.92
N LEU A 194 -21.29 -17.30 9.89
CA LEU A 194 -22.11 -17.53 8.69
C LEU A 194 -23.42 -18.26 9.02
N ASP A 195 -23.39 -19.23 9.95
CA ASP A 195 -24.58 -19.98 10.35
C ASP A 195 -25.58 -19.07 11.07
N ALA A 196 -25.09 -18.21 11.96
CA ALA A 196 -25.94 -17.20 12.60
C ALA A 196 -26.51 -16.21 11.58
N ILE A 197 -25.71 -15.75 10.62
CA ILE A 197 -26.16 -14.83 9.58
C ILE A 197 -27.26 -15.45 8.72
N LEU A 198 -27.09 -16.70 8.29
CA LEU A 198 -28.09 -17.42 7.50
C LEU A 198 -29.37 -17.67 8.31
N ARG A 199 -29.24 -18.13 9.55
CA ARG A 199 -30.38 -18.37 10.47
C ARG A 199 -31.17 -17.09 10.75
N LEU A 200 -30.48 -15.97 10.97
CA LEU A 200 -31.09 -14.67 11.23
C LEU A 200 -31.51 -13.93 9.95
N ARG A 201 -31.17 -14.49 8.77
CA ARG A 201 -31.33 -13.83 7.47
C ARG A 201 -30.77 -12.41 7.54
N ALA A 202 -29.50 -12.27 7.93
CA ALA A 202 -28.84 -10.99 8.17
C ALA A 202 -27.98 -10.50 6.99
N ASP A 203 -27.83 -11.31 5.95
CA ASP A 203 -27.10 -11.00 4.72
C ASP A 203 -28.01 -10.40 3.64
N ARG A 204 -27.46 -9.52 2.80
CA ARG A 204 -28.21 -8.84 1.74
C ARG A 204 -27.45 -8.95 0.44
N GLY A 205 -28.16 -8.99 -0.69
CA GLY A 205 -27.52 -9.10 -1.98
C GLY A 205 -28.08 -8.20 -3.06
N ALA A 206 -27.24 -8.00 -4.06
CA ALA A 206 -27.59 -7.38 -5.32
C ALA A 206 -27.04 -8.24 -6.45
N ASN A 207 -27.82 -8.38 -7.52
CA ASN A 207 -27.34 -9.01 -8.75
C ASN A 207 -27.26 -7.94 -9.84
N MET A 208 -26.24 -8.09 -10.68
CA MET A 208 -25.96 -7.22 -11.82
C MET A 208 -26.04 -8.06 -13.10
N ILE A 209 -26.80 -7.59 -14.09
CA ILE A 209 -26.80 -8.15 -15.45
C ILE A 209 -25.45 -7.85 -16.12
N ARG A 210 -24.88 -6.68 -15.83
CA ARG A 210 -23.58 -6.27 -16.34
C ARG A 210 -22.85 -5.39 -15.33
N SER A 211 -21.78 -5.92 -14.76
CA SER A 211 -20.86 -5.19 -13.89
C SER A 211 -20.11 -4.09 -14.65
N ASN A 212 -19.82 -2.97 -13.99
CA ASN A 212 -18.92 -1.95 -14.51
C ASN A 212 -17.43 -2.30 -14.32
N VAL A 213 -17.13 -3.33 -13.52
CA VAL A 213 -15.78 -3.83 -13.24
C VAL A 213 -15.44 -4.97 -14.20
N THR A 214 -16.16 -6.09 -14.10
CA THR A 214 -15.87 -7.31 -14.89
C THR A 214 -16.53 -7.33 -16.27
N ARG A 215 -17.51 -6.45 -16.52
CA ARG A 215 -18.39 -6.47 -17.72
C ARG A 215 -19.22 -7.75 -17.87
N GLN A 216 -19.21 -8.64 -16.88
CA GLN A 216 -19.99 -9.85 -16.80
C GLN A 216 -21.13 -9.71 -15.78
N VAL A 217 -21.97 -10.74 -15.65
CA VAL A 217 -22.89 -10.88 -14.53
C VAL A 217 -22.12 -10.95 -13.21
N ARG A 218 -22.68 -10.40 -12.12
CA ARG A 218 -22.01 -10.31 -10.82
C ARG A 218 -23.03 -10.37 -9.69
N ARG A 219 -22.70 -11.06 -8.61
CA ARG A 219 -23.42 -10.94 -7.34
C ARG A 219 -22.58 -10.15 -6.34
N LEU A 220 -23.22 -9.23 -5.64
CA LEU A 220 -22.70 -8.58 -4.46
C LEU A 220 -23.45 -9.07 -3.23
N VAL A 221 -22.75 -9.29 -2.14
CA VAL A 221 -23.32 -9.66 -0.83
C VAL A 221 -22.73 -8.74 0.24
N ARG A 222 -23.60 -8.21 1.09
CA ARG A 222 -23.20 -7.51 2.30
C ARG A 222 -23.55 -8.34 3.53
N ARG A 223 -22.57 -8.50 4.42
CA ARG A 223 -22.72 -9.09 5.75
C ARG A 223 -22.34 -8.08 6.83
N GLN A 224 -23.00 -8.15 7.98
CA GLN A 224 -22.66 -7.31 9.13
C GLN A 224 -21.65 -8.05 10.01
N THR A 225 -20.57 -7.37 10.38
CA THR A 225 -19.59 -7.84 11.37
C THR A 225 -19.71 -7.02 12.67
N PRO A 226 -19.08 -7.44 13.78
CA PRO A 226 -18.90 -6.58 14.94
C PRO A 226 -18.07 -5.31 14.67
N LEU A 227 -17.26 -5.30 13.60
CA LEU A 227 -16.35 -4.21 13.25
C LEU A 227 -16.97 -3.19 12.28
N GLY A 228 -17.99 -3.59 11.50
CA GLY A 228 -18.56 -2.79 10.42
C GLY A 228 -19.10 -3.66 9.27
N GLY A 229 -19.25 -3.06 8.08
CA GLY A 229 -19.69 -3.77 6.88
C GLY A 229 -18.62 -4.69 6.31
N ALA A 230 -19.02 -5.89 5.89
CA ALA A 230 -18.21 -6.76 5.05
C ALA A 230 -18.92 -6.96 3.72
N TRP A 231 -18.31 -6.47 2.64
CA TRP A 231 -18.80 -6.52 1.28
C TRP A 231 -18.03 -7.59 0.52
N GLN A 232 -18.76 -8.49 -0.11
CA GLN A 232 -18.23 -9.54 -0.98
C GLN A 232 -18.84 -9.36 -2.35
N THR A 233 -18.06 -9.71 -3.37
CA THR A 233 -18.58 -9.92 -4.70
C THR A 233 -18.16 -11.29 -5.20
N TYR A 234 -18.96 -11.85 -6.09
CA TYR A 234 -18.71 -13.14 -6.71
C TYR A 234 -18.77 -12.92 -8.21
N ASP A 235 -17.60 -13.07 -8.83
CA ASP A 235 -17.30 -12.64 -10.18
C ASP A 235 -17.09 -13.83 -11.10
N VAL A 236 -17.53 -13.69 -12.35
CA VAL A 236 -17.37 -14.71 -13.40
C VAL A 236 -16.50 -14.12 -14.52
N ALA A 237 -15.65 -14.94 -15.13
CA ALA A 237 -14.89 -14.62 -16.32
C ALA A 237 -15.80 -14.55 -17.55
N VAL A 238 -16.81 -15.42 -17.63
CA VAL A 238 -17.74 -15.51 -18.75
C VAL A 238 -19.18 -15.68 -18.26
N SER A 239 -20.06 -14.78 -18.70
CA SER A 239 -21.50 -14.89 -18.46
C SER A 239 -22.12 -16.07 -19.21
N SER A 240 -22.84 -16.93 -18.50
CA SER A 240 -23.61 -18.06 -19.04
C SER A 240 -24.85 -18.31 -18.18
N ALA A 241 -25.76 -19.18 -18.60
CA ALA A 241 -27.02 -19.39 -17.87
C ALA A 241 -26.78 -19.99 -16.47
N GLU A 242 -25.81 -20.90 -16.35
CA GLU A 242 -25.44 -21.62 -15.13
C GLU A 242 -24.68 -20.73 -14.13
N ARG A 243 -24.05 -19.66 -14.64
CA ARG A 243 -23.23 -18.72 -13.88
C ARG A 243 -23.94 -17.41 -13.58
N ASP A 244 -25.19 -17.27 -14.02
CA ASP A 244 -25.98 -16.04 -13.88
C ASP A 244 -26.71 -16.01 -12.53
N PRO A 245 -26.37 -15.07 -11.63
CA PRO A 245 -26.98 -15.00 -10.31
C PRO A 245 -28.44 -14.50 -10.31
N ILE A 246 -28.95 -13.98 -11.42
CA ILE A 246 -30.38 -13.65 -11.58
C ILE A 246 -31.17 -14.90 -11.95
N ARG A 247 -30.57 -15.82 -12.71
CA ARG A 247 -31.16 -17.13 -13.00
C ARG A 247 -31.04 -18.09 -11.83
N ASN A 248 -29.91 -18.05 -11.12
CA ASN A 248 -29.57 -18.97 -10.06
C ASN A 248 -29.52 -18.22 -8.72
N LEU A 249 -30.68 -18.09 -8.08
CA LEU A 249 -30.90 -17.16 -6.96
C LEU A 249 -30.25 -17.59 -5.64
N PHE A 250 -29.93 -18.88 -5.49
CA PHE A 250 -29.28 -19.43 -4.31
C PHE A 250 -27.78 -19.59 -4.58
N ASP A 251 -27.40 -20.62 -5.34
CA ASP A 251 -26.02 -20.93 -5.66
C ASP A 251 -25.74 -20.83 -7.15
N PHE A 252 -24.52 -20.42 -7.52
CA PHE A 252 -24.07 -20.35 -8.90
C PHE A 252 -22.54 -20.47 -8.95
N ALA A 253 -22.00 -20.88 -10.10
CA ALA A 253 -20.56 -21.00 -10.29
C ALA A 253 -19.90 -19.64 -10.58
N TYR A 254 -18.89 -19.28 -9.80
CA TYR A 254 -18.06 -18.07 -9.92
C TYR A 254 -16.58 -18.45 -10.00
N ASP A 255 -15.71 -17.53 -10.41
CA ASP A 255 -14.26 -17.78 -10.58
C ASP A 255 -13.41 -17.05 -9.53
N ALA A 256 -13.88 -15.88 -9.06
CA ALA A 256 -13.16 -15.07 -8.08
C ALA A 256 -14.13 -14.34 -7.16
N GLY A 257 -13.70 -14.11 -5.92
CA GLY A 257 -14.39 -13.29 -4.93
C GLY A 257 -13.53 -12.12 -4.48
N GLU A 258 -14.08 -10.90 -4.53
CA GLU A 258 -13.47 -9.71 -3.92
C GLU A 258 -14.12 -9.42 -2.57
N HIS A 259 -13.30 -9.21 -1.55
CA HIS A 259 -13.71 -8.97 -0.18
C HIS A 259 -13.17 -7.63 0.31
N ILE A 260 -14.06 -6.73 0.67
CA ILE A 260 -13.74 -5.45 1.32
C ILE A 260 -14.49 -5.38 2.64
N ALA A 261 -13.76 -5.34 3.75
CA ALA A 261 -14.36 -5.42 5.08
C ALA A 261 -13.71 -4.47 6.08
N THR A 262 -14.52 -3.89 6.97
CA THR A 262 -14.04 -3.00 8.02
C THR A 262 -13.08 -3.70 8.99
N LYS A 263 -11.95 -3.06 9.25
CA LYS A 263 -10.91 -3.44 10.21
C LYS A 263 -11.22 -2.90 11.61
N PRO A 264 -10.55 -3.41 12.67
CA PRO A 264 -10.69 -2.86 14.02
C PRO A 264 -10.32 -1.37 14.14
N ASN A 265 -9.43 -0.85 13.30
CA ASN A 265 -9.07 0.58 13.25
C ASN A 265 -9.95 1.43 12.31
N GLY A 266 -11.02 0.86 11.75
CA GLY A 266 -11.96 1.55 10.87
C GLY A 266 -11.58 1.60 9.38
N LEU A 267 -10.33 1.26 9.02
CA LEU A 267 -9.93 1.11 7.61
C LEU A 267 -10.46 -0.21 7.02
N HIS A 268 -10.10 -0.54 5.78
CA HIS A 268 -10.56 -1.75 5.10
C HIS A 268 -9.46 -2.83 4.98
N TYR A 269 -9.87 -4.08 5.16
CA TYR A 269 -9.21 -5.23 4.58
C TYR A 269 -9.61 -5.36 3.11
N PHE A 270 -8.67 -5.79 2.28
CA PHE A 270 -8.88 -6.14 0.87
C PHE A 270 -8.39 -7.56 0.67
N ALA A 271 -9.25 -8.49 0.28
CA ALA A 271 -8.84 -9.86 0.04
C ALA A 271 -9.48 -10.41 -1.24
N LEU A 272 -8.78 -11.34 -1.87
CA LEU A 272 -9.27 -12.07 -3.04
C LEU A 272 -9.22 -13.55 -2.72
N TYR A 273 -10.29 -14.27 -3.01
CA TYR A 273 -10.38 -15.72 -2.88
C TYR A 273 -10.89 -16.32 -4.18
N ASP A 274 -10.45 -17.54 -4.52
CA ASP A 274 -11.05 -18.33 -5.59
C ASP A 274 -12.39 -18.96 -5.17
N ALA A 275 -13.00 -19.74 -6.07
CA ALA A 275 -14.26 -20.42 -5.80
C ALA A 275 -14.16 -21.51 -4.72
N GLU A 276 -12.95 -22.00 -4.46
CA GLU A 276 -12.61 -22.95 -3.42
C GLU A 276 -12.28 -22.27 -2.07
N GLY A 277 -12.33 -20.93 -2.01
CA GLY A 277 -12.05 -20.16 -0.81
C GLY A 277 -10.55 -20.02 -0.51
N ARG A 278 -9.67 -20.23 -1.48
CA ARG A 278 -8.21 -20.07 -1.35
C ARG A 278 -7.78 -18.67 -1.79
N ARG A 279 -6.93 -18.04 -0.99
CA ARG A 279 -6.47 -16.67 -1.23
C ARG A 279 -5.69 -16.57 -2.54
N GLN A 280 -5.98 -15.53 -3.32
CA GLN A 280 -5.27 -15.17 -4.54
C GLN A 280 -4.47 -13.88 -4.34
N ASP A 281 -3.23 -13.83 -4.83
CA ASP A 281 -2.45 -12.58 -4.85
C ASP A 281 -2.93 -11.60 -5.92
N ALA A 282 -3.75 -12.08 -6.86
CA ALA A 282 -4.26 -11.31 -7.97
C ALA A 282 -5.54 -11.91 -8.56
N VAL A 283 -6.41 -11.06 -9.11
CA VAL A 283 -7.58 -11.51 -9.87
C VAL A 283 -7.12 -12.15 -11.19
N PRO A 284 -7.77 -13.25 -11.65
CA PRO A 284 -7.55 -13.78 -12.98
C PRO A 284 -7.75 -12.70 -14.08
N PRO A 285 -6.83 -12.59 -15.07
CA PRO A 285 -6.81 -11.47 -16.02
C PRO A 285 -7.98 -11.46 -17.02
N ASP A 286 -8.76 -12.54 -17.07
CA ASP A 286 -10.00 -12.70 -17.83
C ASP A 286 -11.25 -12.29 -17.04
N VAL A 287 -11.14 -12.06 -15.73
CA VAL A 287 -12.24 -11.61 -14.86
C VAL A 287 -12.28 -10.09 -14.74
N ALA A 288 -11.17 -9.47 -14.31
CA ALA A 288 -11.09 -8.02 -14.14
C ALA A 288 -9.69 -7.50 -14.47
N ARG A 289 -9.61 -6.21 -14.82
CA ARG A 289 -8.34 -5.53 -15.10
C ARG A 289 -8.29 -4.13 -14.48
N ASP A 290 -7.14 -3.79 -13.93
CA ASP A 290 -6.76 -2.46 -13.46
C ASP A 290 -6.19 -1.65 -14.63
N ALA A 291 -7.02 -0.77 -15.21
CA ALA A 291 -6.60 0.11 -16.29
C ALA A 291 -5.61 1.21 -15.85
N SER A 292 -5.33 1.34 -14.55
CA SER A 292 -4.40 2.33 -14.01
C SER A 292 -2.94 1.83 -13.93
N GLU A 293 -2.72 0.53 -14.13
CA GLU A 293 -1.43 -0.13 -14.21
C GLU A 293 -0.89 0.00 -15.66
N PRO A 294 0.22 0.74 -15.88
CA PRO A 294 0.64 1.11 -17.24
C PRO A 294 1.70 0.20 -17.86
N LEU A 295 2.31 -0.73 -17.10
CA LEU A 295 3.48 -1.50 -17.52
C LEU A 295 3.21 -2.99 -17.80
N GLY A 296 2.06 -3.53 -17.40
CA GLY A 296 1.71 -4.94 -17.49
C GLY A 296 0.37 -5.22 -18.18
N ASP A 297 -0.25 -6.34 -17.79
CA ASP A 297 -1.53 -6.82 -18.32
C ASP A 297 -2.75 -6.22 -17.60
N GLY A 298 -2.52 -5.25 -16.69
CA GLY A 298 -3.55 -4.66 -15.86
C GLY A 298 -4.03 -5.60 -14.77
N GLN A 299 -3.15 -6.40 -14.18
CA GLN A 299 -3.55 -7.31 -13.09
C GLN A 299 -4.09 -6.54 -11.88
N VAL A 300 -5.25 -6.97 -11.36
CA VAL A 300 -5.84 -6.40 -10.14
C VAL A 300 -5.22 -7.09 -8.93
N VAL A 301 -4.46 -6.34 -8.12
CA VAL A 301 -3.78 -6.85 -6.92
C VAL A 301 -4.23 -6.15 -5.63
N PRO A 302 -4.39 -6.89 -4.53
CA PRO A 302 -4.88 -6.31 -3.28
C PRO A 302 -4.03 -5.22 -2.64
N MET A 303 -4.79 -4.46 -1.87
CA MET A 303 -4.65 -3.07 -1.52
C MET A 303 -4.56 -2.09 -2.70
N ILE A 304 -3.42 -1.97 -3.41
CA ILE A 304 -3.20 -0.84 -4.31
C ILE A 304 -4.26 -0.72 -5.42
N SER A 305 -4.61 -1.81 -6.12
CA SER A 305 -5.65 -1.75 -7.16
C SER A 305 -7.03 -1.51 -6.56
N CYS A 306 -7.32 -2.07 -5.39
CA CYS A 306 -8.59 -1.86 -4.69
C CYS A 306 -8.77 -0.38 -4.31
N VAL A 307 -7.76 0.24 -3.68
CA VAL A 307 -7.83 1.65 -3.27
C VAL A 307 -7.95 2.58 -4.48
N ARG A 308 -7.20 2.32 -5.56
CA ARG A 308 -7.29 3.09 -6.82
C ARG A 308 -8.63 2.94 -7.53
N CYS A 309 -9.28 1.79 -7.37
CA CYS A 309 -10.59 1.53 -7.96
C CYS A 309 -11.72 2.10 -7.10
N HIS A 310 -11.53 2.20 -5.78
CA HIS A 310 -12.53 2.59 -4.79
C HIS A 310 -12.36 4.03 -4.27
N GLU A 311 -12.20 4.98 -5.19
CA GLU A 311 -12.04 6.41 -4.87
C GLU A 311 -13.30 7.02 -4.22
N GLU A 312 -14.47 6.39 -4.39
CA GLU A 312 -15.72 6.85 -3.79
C GLU A 312 -15.86 6.42 -2.31
N SER A 313 -14.93 6.86 -1.45
CA SER A 313 -14.89 6.56 0.00
C SER A 313 -14.71 5.06 0.32
N GLY A 314 -13.81 4.39 -0.40
CA GLY A 314 -13.40 3.01 -0.10
C GLY A 314 -14.35 1.92 -0.58
N LEU A 315 -15.58 2.25 -0.99
CA LEU A 315 -16.56 1.30 -1.53
C LEU A 315 -17.19 1.90 -2.80
N ARG A 316 -17.20 1.18 -3.92
CA ARG A 316 -17.77 1.70 -5.17
C ARG A 316 -19.31 1.69 -5.19
N PRO A 317 -19.95 2.60 -5.95
CA PRO A 317 -21.38 2.48 -6.22
C PRO A 317 -21.63 1.29 -7.16
N PHE A 318 -22.82 0.69 -7.06
CA PHE A 318 -23.24 -0.42 -7.90
C PHE A 318 -24.70 -0.31 -8.30
N THR A 319 -25.07 -0.96 -9.40
CA THR A 319 -26.46 -1.18 -9.79
C THR A 319 -27.02 -2.43 -9.12
N ASN A 320 -28.32 -2.41 -8.80
CA ASN A 320 -29.03 -3.59 -8.32
C ASN A 320 -30.16 -3.92 -9.30
N ASP A 321 -29.81 -4.65 -10.36
CA ASP A 321 -30.73 -4.98 -11.44
C ASP A 321 -31.85 -5.91 -10.94
N GLN A 322 -31.54 -6.80 -9.99
CA GLN A 322 -32.55 -7.62 -9.30
C GLN A 322 -33.64 -6.75 -8.65
N ARG A 323 -33.25 -5.71 -7.90
CA ARG A 323 -34.20 -4.81 -7.25
C ARG A 323 -35.01 -4.00 -8.27
N THR A 324 -34.39 -3.61 -9.38
CA THR A 324 -35.09 -2.94 -10.50
C THR A 324 -36.18 -3.83 -11.09
N LEU A 325 -35.87 -5.11 -11.34
CA LEU A 325 -36.85 -6.09 -11.84
C LEU A 325 -38.02 -6.27 -10.85
N LEU A 326 -37.73 -6.50 -9.57
CA LEU A 326 -38.74 -6.68 -8.52
C LEU A 326 -39.65 -5.45 -8.40
N ARG A 327 -39.10 -4.24 -8.43
CA ARG A 327 -39.88 -2.98 -8.43
C ARG A 327 -40.70 -2.78 -9.70
N GLY A 328 -40.28 -3.36 -10.81
CA GLY A 328 -41.01 -3.37 -12.08
C GLY A 328 -42.19 -4.33 -12.11
N GLY A 329 -42.47 -5.06 -11.01
CA GLY A 329 -43.56 -6.03 -10.93
C GLY A 329 -43.19 -7.43 -11.43
N VAL A 330 -41.90 -7.72 -11.62
CA VAL A 330 -41.44 -9.10 -11.89
C VAL A 330 -41.53 -9.90 -10.59
N GLU A 331 -42.36 -10.93 -10.59
CA GLU A 331 -42.53 -11.82 -9.43
C GLU A 331 -41.60 -13.03 -9.52
N LEU A 332 -41.04 -13.43 -8.36
CA LEU A 332 -40.29 -14.66 -8.20
C LEU A 332 -41.22 -15.74 -7.63
N PHE A 333 -41.28 -16.89 -8.29
CA PHE A 333 -42.12 -18.01 -7.87
C PHE A 333 -41.26 -19.16 -7.35
N THR A 334 -41.65 -19.71 -6.21
CA THR A 334 -41.10 -20.95 -5.66
C THR A 334 -42.25 -21.75 -5.04
N VAL A 335 -42.11 -23.08 -5.06
CA VAL A 335 -43.06 -23.98 -4.40
C VAL A 335 -42.81 -24.07 -2.89
N GLN A 336 -41.64 -23.61 -2.42
CA GLN A 336 -41.25 -23.65 -1.02
C GLN A 336 -41.46 -22.28 -0.36
N PRO A 337 -42.31 -22.17 0.68
CA PRO A 337 -42.49 -20.90 1.38
C PRO A 337 -41.20 -20.34 1.99
N GLU A 338 -40.32 -21.21 2.50
CA GLU A 338 -39.04 -20.80 3.11
C GLU A 338 -38.12 -20.10 2.10
N ASP A 339 -38.09 -20.57 0.85
CA ASP A 339 -37.34 -19.94 -0.24
C ASP A 339 -37.87 -18.55 -0.54
N ALA A 340 -39.19 -18.36 -0.57
CA ALA A 340 -39.81 -17.07 -0.85
C ALA A 340 -39.43 -16.06 0.23
N GLU A 341 -39.50 -16.46 1.50
CA GLU A 341 -39.09 -15.60 2.61
C GLU A 341 -37.59 -15.31 2.61
N ARG A 342 -36.75 -16.30 2.26
CA ARG A 342 -35.30 -16.13 2.14
C ARG A 342 -34.97 -15.10 1.07
N LEU A 343 -35.53 -15.24 -0.13
CA LEU A 343 -35.31 -14.30 -1.24
C LEU A 343 -35.84 -12.90 -0.92
N ALA A 344 -37.02 -12.81 -0.30
CA ALA A 344 -37.55 -11.53 0.18
C ALA A 344 -36.57 -10.88 1.16
N SER A 345 -36.12 -11.60 2.19
CA SER A 345 -35.20 -11.05 3.19
C SER A 345 -33.86 -10.59 2.60
N PHE A 346 -33.37 -11.28 1.57
CA PHE A 346 -32.09 -11.03 0.93
C PHE A 346 -32.11 -9.79 0.03
N TYR A 347 -33.21 -9.54 -0.69
CA TYR A 347 -33.33 -8.45 -1.67
C TYR A 347 -34.15 -7.24 -1.20
N ASP A 348 -34.91 -7.33 -0.10
CA ASP A 348 -35.84 -6.28 0.33
C ASP A 348 -35.15 -5.01 0.89
N ARG A 349 -33.96 -5.14 1.48
CA ARG A 349 -33.33 -4.02 2.19
C ARG A 349 -32.57 -3.05 1.29
N ASP A 350 -32.49 -1.81 1.76
CA ASP A 350 -31.81 -0.74 1.06
C ASP A 350 -30.29 -0.80 1.26
N LEU A 351 -29.63 -1.59 0.42
CA LEU A 351 -28.17 -1.68 0.38
C LEU A 351 -27.49 -0.32 0.16
N GLY A 352 -28.14 0.62 -0.54
CA GLY A 352 -27.59 1.97 -0.75
C GLY A 352 -27.40 2.73 0.55
N LYS A 353 -28.34 2.59 1.50
CA LYS A 353 -28.21 3.18 2.84
C LYS A 353 -27.10 2.54 3.65
N GLN A 354 -26.90 1.23 3.51
CA GLN A 354 -25.80 0.53 4.20
C GLN A 354 -24.44 0.93 3.62
N LEU A 355 -24.34 1.00 2.29
CA LEU A 355 -23.15 1.47 1.58
C LEU A 355 -22.77 2.88 2.05
N GLN A 356 -23.73 3.80 2.14
CA GLN A 356 -23.46 5.17 2.57
C GLN A 356 -22.92 5.24 4.01
N ARG A 357 -23.47 4.45 4.94
CA ARG A 357 -22.98 4.39 6.32
C ARG A 357 -21.57 3.83 6.40
N ASP A 358 -21.33 2.70 5.74
CA ASP A 358 -20.02 2.06 5.75
C ASP A 358 -18.94 2.99 5.11
N ARG A 359 -19.31 3.82 4.12
CA ARG A 359 -18.46 4.88 3.56
C ARG A 359 -18.19 6.04 4.52
N GLU A 360 -19.21 6.52 5.22
CA GLU A 360 -19.07 7.59 6.23
C GLU A 360 -18.11 7.16 7.34
N ASP A 361 -18.26 5.92 7.83
CA ASP A 361 -17.39 5.34 8.86
C ASP A 361 -15.93 5.23 8.36
N TYR A 362 -15.73 4.82 7.09
CA TYR A 362 -14.42 4.75 6.46
C TYR A 362 -13.76 6.13 6.33
N ASP A 363 -14.50 7.13 5.83
CA ASP A 363 -13.98 8.50 5.68
C ASP A 363 -13.60 9.11 7.04
N GLU A 364 -14.38 8.82 8.10
CA GLU A 364 -14.03 9.23 9.47
C GLU A 364 -12.70 8.60 9.93
N ALA A 365 -12.46 7.33 9.60
CA ALA A 365 -11.20 6.66 9.91
C ALA A 365 -10.03 7.24 9.10
N VAL A 366 -10.22 7.52 7.81
CA VAL A 366 -9.19 8.16 6.97
C VAL A 366 -8.87 9.58 7.46
N ALA A 367 -9.86 10.37 7.86
CA ALA A 367 -9.65 11.72 8.37
C ALA A 367 -8.81 11.75 9.67
N LYS A 368 -8.83 10.68 10.47
CA LYS A 368 -8.03 10.58 11.71
C LYS A 368 -6.54 10.35 11.47
N LEU A 369 -6.14 9.90 10.29
CA LEU A 369 -4.75 9.57 9.96
C LEU A 369 -4.06 10.59 9.04
N THR A 370 -4.82 11.54 8.49
CA THR A 370 -4.33 12.63 7.64
C THR A 370 -4.24 13.94 8.42
N ALA A 371 -3.33 14.82 7.98
CA ALA A 371 -3.17 16.16 8.52
C ALA A 371 -3.37 17.26 7.48
N VAL A 372 -3.13 16.96 6.20
CA VAL A 372 -3.24 17.91 5.08
C VAL A 372 -4.14 17.41 3.96
N LEU A 373 -4.28 16.10 3.78
CA LEU A 373 -5.17 15.52 2.77
C LEU A 373 -6.58 15.31 3.35
N GLU A 374 -7.59 15.66 2.57
CA GLU A 374 -8.96 15.21 2.80
C GLU A 374 -9.10 13.71 2.46
N PRO A 375 -10.06 12.98 3.05
CA PRO A 375 -10.25 11.55 2.77
C PRO A 375 -10.33 11.19 1.28
N SER A 376 -11.00 12.02 0.49
CA SER A 376 -11.14 11.83 -0.97
C SER A 376 -9.84 12.03 -1.75
N GLU A 377 -8.84 12.67 -1.17
CA GLU A 377 -7.55 12.96 -1.81
C GLU A 377 -6.51 11.85 -1.54
N VAL A 378 -6.72 11.01 -0.51
CA VAL A 378 -5.77 9.97 -0.10
C VAL A 378 -5.57 8.91 -1.17
N ALA A 379 -6.64 8.42 -1.79
CA ALA A 379 -6.54 7.40 -2.84
C ALA A 379 -5.77 7.91 -4.09
N PRO A 380 -6.09 9.10 -4.66
CA PRO A 380 -5.29 9.72 -5.72
C PRO A 380 -3.83 9.98 -5.31
N ALA A 381 -3.58 10.46 -4.10
CA ALA A 381 -2.23 10.73 -3.60
C ALA A 381 -1.40 9.44 -3.46
N LEU A 382 -1.99 8.37 -2.93
CA LEU A 382 -1.37 7.04 -2.91
C LEU A 382 -1.09 6.55 -4.33
N ALA A 383 -2.04 6.71 -5.24
CA ALA A 383 -1.88 6.29 -6.63
C ALA A 383 -0.68 7.00 -7.30
N ALA A 384 -0.55 8.31 -7.08
CA ALA A 384 0.55 9.13 -7.58
C ALA A 384 1.90 8.73 -6.98
N LEU A 385 1.98 8.58 -5.64
CA LEU A 385 3.23 8.18 -4.97
C LEU A 385 3.70 6.79 -5.41
N PHE A 386 2.78 5.83 -5.49
CA PHE A 386 3.08 4.49 -5.98
C PHE A 386 3.51 4.50 -7.44
N ARG A 387 2.78 5.22 -8.32
CA ARG A 387 3.13 5.34 -9.76
C ARG A 387 4.52 5.93 -9.92
N ARG A 388 4.81 7.02 -9.20
CA ARG A 388 6.12 7.65 -9.19
C ARG A 388 7.19 6.62 -8.86
N TYR A 389 7.01 5.80 -7.83
CA TYR A 389 8.00 4.79 -7.47
C TYR A 389 8.13 3.65 -8.49
N ALA A 390 7.00 2.97 -8.75
CA ALA A 390 6.95 1.67 -9.39
C ALA A 390 6.93 1.73 -10.93
N TYR A 391 6.42 2.82 -11.52
CA TYR A 391 6.17 2.87 -12.96
C TYR A 391 6.96 3.94 -13.71
N GLU A 392 7.26 5.06 -13.07
CA GLU A 392 8.02 6.13 -13.73
C GLU A 392 9.51 5.79 -13.85
N LEU A 393 10.08 6.08 -15.03
CA LEU A 393 11.50 5.93 -15.26
C LEU A 393 12.31 6.87 -14.35
N VAL A 394 13.51 6.42 -13.99
CA VAL A 394 14.48 7.21 -13.23
C VAL A 394 15.31 8.04 -14.19
N SER A 395 15.17 9.36 -14.13
CA SER A 395 16.05 10.31 -14.83
C SER A 395 17.29 10.63 -13.99
N LEU A 396 18.25 11.34 -14.58
CA LEU A 396 19.45 11.78 -13.84
C LEU A 396 19.11 12.74 -12.69
N GLU A 397 18.10 13.60 -12.86
CA GLU A 397 17.62 14.51 -11.81
C GLU A 397 17.09 13.71 -10.62
N ARG A 398 16.27 12.70 -10.89
CA ARG A 398 15.72 11.83 -9.86
C ARG A 398 16.79 10.98 -9.20
N ALA A 399 17.73 10.43 -9.96
CA ALA A 399 18.87 9.71 -9.42
C ALA A 399 19.68 10.62 -8.48
N ALA A 400 19.90 11.89 -8.85
CA ALA A 400 20.60 12.85 -7.99
C ALA A 400 19.83 13.15 -6.69
N ASP A 401 18.50 13.30 -6.76
CA ASP A 401 17.64 13.46 -5.58
C ASP A 401 17.74 12.24 -4.65
N GLU A 402 17.68 11.03 -5.21
CA GLU A 402 17.76 9.76 -4.45
C GLU A 402 19.15 9.50 -3.85
N LEU A 403 20.22 10.01 -4.48
CA LEU A 403 21.60 9.96 -3.98
C LEU A 403 21.93 11.08 -2.98
N GLY A 404 21.06 12.09 -2.86
CA GLY A 404 21.31 13.26 -2.00
C GLY A 404 22.39 14.20 -2.52
N VAL A 405 22.58 14.29 -3.84
CA VAL A 405 23.58 15.17 -4.48
C VAL A 405 22.94 16.10 -5.51
N THR A 406 23.73 17.05 -6.05
CA THR A 406 23.26 17.88 -7.17
C THR A 406 23.31 17.09 -8.49
N VAL A 407 22.47 17.46 -9.46
CA VAL A 407 22.47 16.84 -10.81
C VAL A 407 23.85 16.93 -11.46
N GLY A 408 24.54 18.08 -11.31
CA GLY A 408 25.90 18.25 -11.82
C GLY A 408 26.94 17.37 -11.12
N GLU A 409 26.77 17.11 -9.82
CA GLU A 409 27.59 16.16 -9.07
C GLU A 409 27.36 14.73 -9.53
N ALA A 410 26.09 14.29 -9.61
CA ALA A 410 25.72 12.99 -10.12
C ALA A 410 26.29 12.77 -11.52
N ALA A 411 26.07 13.71 -12.46
CA ALA A 411 26.62 13.64 -13.81
C ALA A 411 28.15 13.47 -13.82
N ARG A 412 28.86 14.18 -12.94
CA ARG A 412 30.32 14.14 -12.88
C ARG A 412 30.83 12.83 -12.29
N ARG A 413 30.22 12.34 -11.22
CA ARG A 413 30.64 11.12 -10.50
C ARG A 413 30.26 9.85 -11.25
N LEU A 414 29.04 9.78 -11.78
CA LEU A 414 28.53 8.60 -12.50
C LEU A 414 29.26 8.36 -13.83
N ARG A 415 29.87 9.39 -14.44
CA ARG A 415 30.75 9.24 -15.62
C ARG A 415 31.95 8.31 -15.40
N ALA A 416 32.37 8.12 -14.16
CA ALA A 416 33.47 7.21 -13.83
C ALA A 416 33.01 5.75 -13.70
N SER A 417 31.71 5.47 -13.81
CA SER A 417 31.16 4.13 -13.68
C SER A 417 31.49 3.24 -14.88
N HIS A 418 31.61 1.94 -14.64
CA HIS A 418 31.61 0.91 -15.69
C HIS A 418 30.20 0.32 -15.91
N ASP A 419 29.23 0.74 -15.12
CA ASP A 419 27.83 0.34 -15.27
C ASP A 419 27.18 1.10 -16.44
N PRO A 420 26.77 0.40 -17.51
CA PRO A 420 26.18 1.06 -18.68
C PRO A 420 24.86 1.80 -18.36
N LEU A 421 24.12 1.42 -17.31
CA LEU A 421 22.88 2.10 -16.94
C LEU A 421 23.17 3.45 -16.27
N LEU A 422 24.23 3.53 -15.46
CA LEU A 422 24.69 4.80 -14.90
C LEU A 422 25.23 5.74 -15.99
N LEU A 423 25.91 5.19 -17.01
CA LEU A 423 26.35 5.96 -18.17
C LEU A 423 25.16 6.42 -19.04
N ALA A 424 24.12 5.60 -19.18
CA ALA A 424 22.89 6.00 -19.89
C ALA A 424 22.22 7.21 -19.22
N LEU A 425 22.14 7.24 -17.88
CA LEU A 425 21.65 8.39 -17.12
C LEU A 425 22.45 9.67 -17.41
N VAL A 426 23.79 9.57 -17.44
CA VAL A 426 24.68 10.69 -17.76
C VAL A 426 24.43 11.24 -19.17
N GLU A 427 24.11 10.38 -20.14
CA GLU A 427 23.79 10.75 -21.51
C GLU A 427 22.33 11.24 -21.68
N GLY A 428 21.59 11.41 -20.58
CA GLY A 428 20.23 11.97 -20.57
C GLY A 428 19.13 10.95 -20.87
N LEU A 429 19.44 9.66 -20.87
CA LEU A 429 18.42 8.61 -20.94
C LEU A 429 17.86 8.32 -19.55
N SER A 430 16.57 8.00 -19.47
CA SER A 430 15.97 7.50 -18.23
C SER A 430 15.96 5.96 -18.21
N VAL A 431 16.14 5.36 -17.04
CA VAL A 431 16.20 3.91 -16.85
C VAL A 431 15.02 3.38 -16.05
N GLN A 432 14.73 2.08 -16.14
CA GLN A 432 13.67 1.46 -15.34
C GLN A 432 14.02 1.45 -13.84
N ARG A 433 13.01 1.37 -12.96
CA ARG A 433 13.20 1.36 -11.51
C ARG A 433 14.12 0.21 -11.08
N GLU A 434 13.92 -0.99 -11.60
CA GLU A 434 14.69 -2.19 -11.28
C GLU A 434 16.15 -2.07 -11.76
N GLN A 435 16.36 -1.47 -12.94
CA GLN A 435 17.70 -1.18 -13.45
C GLN A 435 18.43 -0.20 -12.53
N TRP A 436 17.72 0.84 -12.08
CA TRP A 436 18.27 1.80 -11.14
C TRP A 436 18.57 1.19 -9.78
N GLU A 437 17.68 0.39 -9.20
CA GLU A 437 17.92 -0.30 -7.92
C GLU A 437 19.15 -1.21 -7.99
N ALA A 438 19.31 -1.96 -9.09
CA ALA A 438 20.49 -2.79 -9.32
C ALA A 438 21.79 -1.97 -9.42
N SER A 439 21.70 -0.73 -9.91
CA SER A 439 22.84 0.18 -10.10
C SER A 439 23.08 1.11 -8.89
N PHE A 440 22.13 1.18 -7.95
CA PHE A 440 22.09 2.20 -6.90
C PHE A 440 23.35 2.16 -6.02
N ALA A 441 23.75 0.97 -5.59
CA ALA A 441 24.92 0.79 -4.74
C ALA A 441 26.21 1.35 -5.37
N ALA A 442 26.42 1.07 -6.66
CA ALA A 442 27.57 1.60 -7.40
C ALA A 442 27.51 3.13 -7.52
N ALA A 443 26.32 3.67 -7.81
CA ALA A 443 26.10 5.11 -7.86
C ALA A 443 26.38 5.79 -6.52
N ALA A 444 25.85 5.23 -5.43
CA ALA A 444 25.98 5.75 -4.08
C ALA A 444 27.44 5.80 -3.60
N ILE A 445 28.22 4.74 -3.86
CA ILE A 445 29.68 4.71 -3.59
C ILE A 445 30.39 5.83 -4.34
N LEU A 446 30.14 5.96 -5.66
CA LEU A 446 30.78 6.99 -6.48
C LEU A 446 30.49 8.41 -5.98
N THR A 447 29.29 8.65 -5.44
CA THR A 447 28.88 9.97 -4.93
C THR A 447 29.28 10.25 -3.49
N ALA A 448 29.43 9.23 -2.64
CA ALA A 448 29.85 9.39 -1.25
C ALA A 448 31.29 9.95 -1.12
N GLY A 449 32.09 9.86 -2.19
CA GLY A 449 33.44 10.42 -2.23
C GLY A 449 34.51 9.54 -1.58
N GLU A 450 34.12 8.39 -1.02
CA GLU A 450 35.02 7.32 -0.64
C GLU A 450 35.31 6.49 -1.91
N GLN A 451 36.56 6.51 -2.39
CA GLN A 451 36.95 5.56 -3.43
C GLN A 451 36.89 4.13 -2.86
N PRO A 452 36.44 3.15 -3.65
CA PRO A 452 36.31 1.76 -3.22
C PRO A 452 37.63 1.14 -2.73
#